data_AF-A0A7W8QWI2-F1
#
_entry.id   AF-A0A7W8QWI2-F1
#
_cell.length_a   1.000
_cell.length_b   1.000
_cell.length_c   1.000
_cell.angle_alpha   90.00
_cell.angle_beta   90.00
_cell.angle_gamma   90.00
#
_symmetry.space_group_name_H-M   'P 1'
#
loop_
_entity.id
_entity.type
_entity.pdbx_description
1 polymer ?
#
loop_
_entity_poly.entity_id
_entity_poly.type
_entity_poly.pdbx_seq_one_letter_code
_entity_poly.pdbx_strand_id
1 'polypeptide(L)'
;MNTDAQILSDDFINDLAADWYFLSLHLNALGNSCASEISDELIESGLKLKLILKAGQYTYLQPLNICVDRDTFFDIWLDADGDIQTSALFCDAD
;
A
#
# COMPACT_ATOMS: atom_id res chain seq x y z
N MET A 1 -6.40 -30.93 -2.58
CA MET A 1 -7.12 -29.65 -2.67
C MET A 1 -6.03 -28.59 -2.78
N ASN A 2 -5.64 -28.23 -4.00
CA ASN A 2 -4.65 -27.18 -4.21
C ASN A 2 -5.37 -25.86 -4.00
N THR A 3 -4.97 -25.14 -2.97
CA THR A 3 -5.41 -23.78 -2.69
C THR A 3 -4.97 -22.93 -3.88
N ASP A 4 -5.92 -22.56 -4.73
CA ASP A 4 -5.79 -21.44 -5.67
C ASP A 4 -5.48 -20.18 -4.85
N ALA A 5 -4.20 -19.98 -4.53
CA ALA A 5 -3.67 -18.66 -4.35
C ALA A 5 -3.93 -17.97 -5.69
N GLN A 6 -5.03 -17.24 -5.79
CA GLN A 6 -5.22 -16.28 -6.87
C GLN A 6 -3.95 -15.43 -6.86
N ILE A 7 -3.08 -15.68 -7.83
CA ILE A 7 -1.90 -14.86 -8.07
C ILE A 7 -2.50 -13.52 -8.49
N LEU A 8 -2.68 -12.63 -7.53
CA LEU A 8 -3.00 -11.24 -7.81
C LEU A 8 -1.86 -10.75 -8.71
N SER A 9 -2.20 -10.16 -9.84
CA SER A 9 -1.18 -9.61 -10.73
C SER A 9 -0.40 -8.52 -10.01
N ASP A 10 0.89 -8.42 -10.29
CA ASP A 10 1.75 -7.39 -9.71
C ASP A 10 1.15 -5.98 -9.95
N ASP A 11 0.54 -5.76 -11.13
CA ASP A 11 -0.21 -4.55 -11.46
C ASP A 11 -1.36 -4.26 -10.49
N PHE A 12 -2.14 -5.27 -10.09
CA PHE A 12 -3.24 -5.09 -9.15
C PHE A 12 -2.74 -4.70 -7.76
N ILE A 13 -1.64 -5.33 -7.32
CA ILE A 13 -1.03 -5.02 -6.03
C ILE A 13 -0.47 -3.59 -6.04
N ASN A 14 0.15 -3.20 -7.15
CA ASN A 14 0.72 -1.88 -7.35
C ASN A 14 -0.38 -0.80 -7.30
N ASP A 15 -1.45 -0.96 -8.07
CA ASP A 15 -2.59 -0.04 -8.11
C ASP A 15 -3.24 0.09 -6.72
N LEU A 16 -3.50 -1.04 -6.06
CA LEU A 16 -4.08 -1.08 -4.72
C LEU A 16 -3.22 -0.32 -3.70
N ALA A 17 -1.89 -0.50 -3.75
CA ALA A 17 -0.96 0.16 -2.85
C ALA A 17 -0.86 1.66 -3.11
N ALA A 18 -0.81 2.06 -4.39
CA ALA A 18 -0.80 3.46 -4.79
C ALA A 18 -2.09 4.18 -4.35
N ASP A 19 -3.26 3.58 -4.61
CA ASP A 19 -4.55 4.13 -4.20
C ASP A 19 -4.62 4.35 -2.69
N TRP A 20 -4.27 3.33 -1.90
CA TRP A 20 -4.24 3.43 -0.44
C TRP A 20 -3.30 4.53 0.06
N TYR A 21 -2.11 4.65 -0.54
CA TYR A 21 -1.13 5.66 -0.18
C TYR A 21 -1.68 7.07 -0.41
N PHE A 22 -2.23 7.35 -1.59
CA PHE A 22 -2.76 8.67 -1.90
C PHE A 22 -4.02 9.01 -1.11
N LEU A 23 -4.90 8.04 -0.86
CA LEU A 23 -6.05 8.22 0.04
C LEU A 23 -5.59 8.55 1.47
N SER A 24 -4.56 7.86 1.97
CA SER A 24 -3.96 8.13 3.29
C SER A 24 -3.37 9.53 3.39
N LEU A 25 -2.66 9.98 2.35
CA LEU A 25 -2.12 11.34 2.28
C LEU A 25 -3.23 12.38 2.25
N HIS A 26 -4.30 12.14 1.48
CA HIS A 26 -5.42 13.06 1.37
C HIS A 26 -6.13 13.25 2.73
N LEU A 27 -6.36 12.16 3.46
CA LEU A 27 -6.99 12.20 4.78
C LEU A 27 -6.13 12.94 5.81
N ASN A 28 -4.81 12.72 5.78
CA ASN A 28 -3.85 13.44 6.62
C ASN A 28 -3.79 14.94 6.27
N ALA A 29 -3.84 15.30 4.99
CA ALA A 29 -3.83 16.70 4.53
C ALA A 29 -5.10 17.47 4.93
N LEU A 30 -6.25 16.80 4.99
CA LEU A 30 -7.53 17.38 5.42
C LEU A 30 -7.71 17.43 6.95
N GLY A 31 -6.69 17.05 7.73
CA GLY A 31 -6.74 17.09 9.19
C GLY A 31 -7.88 16.25 9.77
N ASN A 32 -8.12 15.06 9.22
CA ASN A 32 -9.20 14.13 9.60
C ASN A 32 -10.64 14.64 9.37
N SER A 33 -10.85 15.73 8.62
CA SER A 33 -12.19 16.07 8.12
C SER A 33 -12.50 15.24 6.87
N CYS A 34 -12.83 13.97 7.08
CA CYS A 34 -13.06 13.01 5.99
C CYS A 34 -14.55 12.81 5.73
N ALA A 35 -14.96 12.84 4.45
CA ALA A 35 -16.25 12.30 4.02
C ALA A 35 -16.26 10.78 4.24
N SER A 36 -17.36 10.21 4.74
CA SER A 36 -17.39 8.79 5.17
C SER A 36 -17.06 7.79 4.06
N GLU A 37 -17.32 8.16 2.81
CA GLU A 37 -17.04 7.31 1.64
C GLU A 37 -15.54 7.09 1.42
N ILE A 38 -14.71 8.12 1.65
CA ILE A 38 -13.24 8.03 1.53
C ILE A 38 -12.66 7.17 2.66
N SER A 39 -13.25 7.21 3.85
CA SER A 39 -12.79 6.38 4.97
C SER A 39 -13.08 4.90 4.78
N ASP A 40 -14.22 4.54 4.19
CA ASP A 40 -14.59 3.13 3.97
C ASP A 40 -13.67 2.48 2.92
N GLU A 41 -13.41 3.19 1.82
CA GLU A 41 -12.49 2.74 0.76
C GLU A 41 -11.04 2.61 1.27
N LEU A 42 -10.59 3.55 2.10
CA LEU A 42 -9.28 3.50 2.73
C LEU A 42 -9.13 2.31 3.69
N ILE A 43 -10.18 2.02 4.47
CA ILE A 43 -10.20 0.86 5.37
C ILE A 43 -10.18 -0.44 4.57
N GLU A 44 -11.00 -0.56 3.52
CA GLU A 44 -11.06 -1.77 2.71
C GLU A 44 -9.74 -2.05 1.98
N SER A 45 -9.18 -1.03 1.33
CA SER A 45 -7.88 -1.13 0.65
C SER A 45 -6.75 -1.45 1.63
N GLY A 46 -6.75 -0.81 2.80
CA GLY A 46 -5.79 -1.09 3.88
C GLY A 46 -5.86 -2.52 4.39
N LEU A 47 -7.06 -3.09 4.57
CA LEU A 47 -7.23 -4.48 4.99
C LEU A 47 -6.71 -5.46 3.94
N LYS A 48 -6.98 -5.22 2.65
CA LYS A 48 -6.45 -6.05 1.55
C LYS A 48 -4.93 -5.98 1.49
N LEU A 49 -4.35 -4.78 1.61
CA LEU A 49 -2.90 -4.59 1.64
C LEU A 49 -2.25 -5.29 2.83
N LYS A 50 -2.81 -5.18 4.05
CA LYS A 50 -2.28 -5.91 5.21
C LYS A 50 -2.22 -7.41 4.97
N LEU A 51 -3.22 -8.00 4.31
CA LEU A 51 -3.22 -9.43 3.97
C LEU A 51 -2.11 -9.77 2.95
N ILE A 52 -1.95 -8.96 1.90
CA ILE A 52 -0.91 -9.15 0.88
C ILE A 52 0.49 -9.02 1.51
N LEU A 53 0.72 -7.95 2.27
CA LEU A 53 2.00 -7.66 2.91
C LEU A 53 2.40 -8.77 3.88
N LYS A 54 1.44 -9.25 4.67
CA LYS A 54 1.63 -10.35 5.61
C LYS A 54 1.90 -11.68 4.90
N ALA A 55 1.18 -11.97 3.82
CA ALA A 55 1.37 -13.20 3.04
C ALA A 55 2.73 -13.22 2.34
N GLY A 56 3.16 -12.08 1.80
CA GLY A 56 4.47 -11.91 1.16
C GLY A 56 5.63 -11.70 2.12
N GLN A 57 5.37 -11.60 3.43
CA GLN A 57 6.39 -11.36 4.47
C GLN A 57 7.23 -10.09 4.22
N TYR A 58 6.59 -9.05 3.67
CA TYR A 58 7.25 -7.78 3.40
C TYR A 58 7.52 -7.02 4.71
N THR A 59 8.79 -6.66 4.91
CA THR A 59 9.28 -5.98 6.13
C THR A 59 10.13 -4.78 5.73
N TYR A 60 10.53 -3.95 6.69
CA TYR A 60 11.44 -2.83 6.43
C TYR A 60 12.74 -3.23 5.70
N LEU A 61 13.25 -4.45 5.93
CA LEU A 61 14.47 -4.95 5.28
C LEU A 61 14.24 -5.46 3.86
N GLN A 62 12.98 -5.81 3.55
CA GLN A 62 12.57 -6.30 2.25
C GLN A 62 11.16 -5.76 1.97
N PRO A 63 11.05 -4.46 1.66
CA PRO A 63 9.75 -3.86 1.40
C PRO A 63 9.22 -4.30 0.04
N LEU A 64 7.93 -4.10 -0.15
CA LEU A 64 7.32 -4.15 -1.47
C LEU A 64 7.54 -2.79 -2.13
N ASN A 65 8.05 -2.78 -3.35
CA ASN A 65 8.30 -1.57 -4.12
C ASN A 65 7.09 -1.27 -5.01
N ILE A 66 6.56 -0.05 -4.93
CA ILE A 66 5.37 0.40 -5.64
C ILE A 66 5.76 1.51 -6.61
N CYS A 67 5.48 1.29 -7.88
CA CYS A 67 5.72 2.26 -8.95
C CYS A 67 4.48 3.14 -9.12
N VAL A 68 4.64 4.45 -8.96
CA VAL A 68 3.57 5.42 -9.23
C VAL A 68 3.58 5.81 -10.72
N ASP A 69 4.77 6.03 -11.26
CA ASP A 69 5.02 6.28 -12.67
C ASP A 69 6.38 5.72 -13.07
N ARG A 70 6.97 6.18 -14.18
CA ARG A 70 8.27 5.68 -14.66
C ARG A 70 9.42 5.97 -13.72
N ASP A 71 9.38 7.10 -13.04
CA ASP A 71 10.53 7.65 -12.32
C ASP A 71 10.22 7.80 -10.83
N THR A 72 8.95 7.65 -10.43
CA THR A 72 8.46 7.84 -9.06
C THR A 72 8.01 6.53 -8.45
N PHE A 73 8.51 6.23 -7.26
CA PHE A 73 8.15 5.04 -6.52
C PHE A 73 8.21 5.26 -5.01
N PHE A 74 7.67 4.30 -4.27
CA PHE A 74 7.78 4.23 -2.82
C PHE A 74 7.82 2.78 -2.34
N ASP A 75 8.36 2.60 -1.14
CA ASP A 75 8.39 1.32 -0.46
C ASP A 75 7.23 1.22 0.53
N ILE A 76 6.62 0.05 0.61
CA ILE A 76 5.55 -0.28 1.55
C ILE A 76 5.85 -1.60 2.27
N TRP A 77 5.62 -1.66 3.58
CA TRP A 77 5.87 -2.87 4.38
C TRP A 77 4.95 -2.96 5.59
N LEU A 78 4.94 -4.12 6.24
CA LEU A 78 4.28 -4.31 7.52
C LEU A 78 5.32 -4.21 8.66
N ASP A 79 5.03 -3.44 9.70
CA ASP A 79 5.87 -3.40 10.90
C ASP A 79 5.55 -4.55 11.88
N ALA A 80 6.25 -4.55 13.02
CA ALA A 80 6.10 -5.58 14.05
C ALA A 80 4.73 -5.54 14.76
N ASP A 81 4.06 -4.39 14.76
CA ASP A 81 2.73 -4.20 15.35
C ASP A 81 1.61 -4.56 14.36
N GLY A 82 1.96 -4.82 13.10
CA GLY A 82 1.02 -5.17 12.05
C GLY A 82 0.41 -3.95 11.36
N ASP A 83 1.07 -2.81 11.44
CA ASP A 83 0.70 -1.58 10.75
C ASP A 83 1.44 -1.39 9.44
N ILE A 84 0.74 -0.79 8.48
CA ILE A 84 1.30 -0.49 7.16
C ILE A 84 2.19 0.74 7.33
N GLN A 85 3.44 0.58 6.95
CA GLN A 85 4.43 1.65 6.91
C GLN A 85 4.83 1.91 5.47
N THR A 86 5.18 3.17 5.18
CA THR A 86 5.61 3.58 3.84
C THR A 86 6.83 4.49 3.93
N SER A 87 7.64 4.49 2.89
CA SER A 87 8.62 5.54 2.68
C SER A 87 7.93 6.82 2.18
N ALA A 88 8.67 7.94 2.17
CA ALA A 88 8.29 9.06 1.31
C ALA A 88 8.34 8.61 -0.17
N LEU A 89 7.69 9.36 -1.07
CA LEU A 89 7.96 9.23 -2.50
C LEU A 89 9.40 9.61 -2.77
N PHE A 90 10.07 8.84 -3.61
CA PHE A 90 11.37 9.20 -4.14
C PHE A 90 11.42 8.98 -5.64
N CYS A 91 12.29 9.77 -6.26
CA CYS A 91 12.57 9.68 -7.67
C CYS A 91 13.88 8.93 -7.86
N ASP A 92 13.97 8.11 -8.90
CA ASP A 92 15.25 7.60 -9.35
C ASP A 92 16.09 8.82 -9.78
N ALA A 93 17.09 9.17 -8.97
CA ALA A 93 17.99 10.26 -9.30
C ALA A 93 19.05 9.70 -10.25
N ASP A 94 18.95 10.06 -11.53
CA ASP A 94 19.99 9.88 -12.57
C ASP A 94 21.39 10.29 -12.05
#